data_AF-A0A034W852-F1
#
_entry.id   AF-A0A034W852-F1
#
_cell.length_a   1.000
_cell.length_b   1.000
_cell.length_c   1.000
_cell.angle_alpha   90.00
_cell.angle_beta   90.00
_cell.angle_gamma   90.00
#
_symmetry.space_group_name_H-M   'P 1'
#
loop_
_entity.id
_entity.type
_entity.pdbx_description
1 polymer ?
#
loop_
_entity_poly.entity_id
_entity_poly.type
_entity_poly.pdbx_seq_one_letter_code
_entity_poly.pdbx_strand_id
1 'polypeptide(L)'
;VPINCRSSLEGVWHFTYQNRFRFTGVCNKPDARIQSCQTAGTQFLIQNQKFNVTYQQCEGMEGTFSGTVEYSCLGDWFVGKNHYFAVANTKESRKDEKYRCFLKNRDDDLYIGVSITAECNTLKTPENSPERLKLTPVKAEYVEPGCTLPQNFSGEWVNTANIDADVSISETHINETYYPDRARYRRTIYVCRERRDNRIMMARLTVDGCQKDYVCFDFQPRHHNIIRYRKGLAVIKDDFSTVCSWVQFKNAEAWKYDLFLAKNPVPVRCPVAGKFNFTQRGEHPFRTRILGGVTLSPRPNIHCKQNISDLSVCDTDQKELAIDENYCLSVDHLGRPVDIYSDPDYRMKCIGFWKENLKSYLITYDDLDPLSKYRCWVYQRADLNRVLMSQAVGAF
;
A
#
# COMPACT_ATOMS: atom_id res chain seq x y z
N VAL A 1 -11.73 -27.76 -14.31
CA VAL A 1 -10.30 -27.42 -14.52
C VAL A 1 -9.81 -26.77 -13.24
N PRO A 2 -8.67 -27.21 -12.65
CA PRO A 2 -8.14 -26.60 -11.43
C PRO A 2 -7.86 -25.11 -11.62
N ILE A 3 -8.11 -24.30 -10.61
CA ILE A 3 -7.85 -22.86 -10.62
C ILE A 3 -6.57 -22.53 -9.84
N ASN A 4 -6.09 -21.30 -9.94
CA ASN A 4 -4.94 -20.84 -9.17
C ASN A 4 -5.32 -20.68 -7.68
N CYS A 5 -4.58 -21.33 -6.79
CA CYS A 5 -4.75 -21.29 -5.34
C CYS A 5 -4.43 -19.93 -4.71
N ARG A 6 -3.85 -18.99 -5.47
CA ARG A 6 -3.38 -17.70 -4.95
C ARG A 6 -4.46 -16.86 -4.27
N SER A 7 -5.70 -16.87 -4.77
CA SER A 7 -6.84 -16.19 -4.13
C SER A 7 -7.18 -16.81 -2.78
N SER A 8 -7.04 -18.12 -2.67
CA SER A 8 -7.40 -18.93 -1.51
C SER A 8 -6.34 -18.89 -0.40
N LEU A 9 -5.12 -19.31 -0.69
CA LEU A 9 -4.02 -19.38 0.27
C LEU A 9 -2.69 -19.27 -0.48
N GLU A 10 -1.84 -18.32 -0.08
CA GLU A 10 -0.48 -18.13 -0.62
C GLU A 10 0.48 -18.08 0.57
N GLY A 11 1.61 -18.79 0.48
CA GLY A 11 2.69 -18.73 1.47
C GLY A 11 3.09 -20.02 2.16
N VAL A 12 4.06 -19.88 3.07
CA VAL A 12 4.46 -20.93 4.01
C VAL A 12 3.96 -20.58 5.39
N TRP A 13 3.14 -21.45 5.94
CA TRP A 13 2.48 -21.24 7.22
C TRP A 13 2.81 -22.41 8.13
N HIS A 14 3.30 -22.13 9.33
CA HIS A 14 3.26 -23.09 10.41
C HIS A 14 1.83 -23.09 10.95
N PHE A 15 1.31 -24.26 11.29
CA PHE A 15 -0.03 -24.35 11.83
C PHE A 15 -0.13 -25.26 13.03
N THR A 16 -1.02 -24.88 13.96
CA THR A 16 -1.53 -25.77 15.00
C THR A 16 -2.92 -26.22 14.60
N TYR A 17 -3.28 -27.48 14.83
CA TYR A 17 -4.58 -28.00 14.42
C TYR A 17 -5.33 -28.67 15.57
N GLN A 18 -6.65 -28.55 15.50
CA GLN A 18 -7.58 -29.20 16.41
C GLN A 18 -8.67 -29.87 15.58
N ASN A 19 -9.05 -31.09 15.93
CA ASN A 19 -10.16 -31.79 15.28
C ASN A 19 -11.15 -32.26 16.33
N ARG A 20 -12.34 -31.63 16.36
CA ARG A 20 -13.38 -31.85 17.38
C ARG A 20 -13.92 -33.28 17.41
N PHE A 21 -13.72 -34.05 16.34
CA PHE A 21 -14.24 -35.41 16.19
C PHE A 21 -13.19 -36.50 16.39
N ARG A 22 -11.90 -36.16 16.34
CA ARG A 22 -10.81 -37.15 16.45
C ARG A 22 -10.09 -37.13 17.78
N PHE A 23 -9.88 -35.96 18.38
CA PHE A 23 -9.12 -35.82 19.62
C PHE A 23 -9.47 -34.54 20.38
N THR A 24 -9.15 -34.53 21.67
CA THR A 24 -9.36 -33.38 22.55
C THR A 24 -8.05 -32.62 22.74
N GLY A 25 -8.06 -31.30 22.54
CA GLY A 25 -6.87 -30.45 22.66
C GLY A 25 -6.40 -29.86 21.33
N VAL A 26 -5.25 -29.19 21.36
CA VAL A 26 -4.63 -28.54 20.19
C VAL A 26 -3.28 -29.19 19.93
N CYS A 27 -3.09 -29.75 18.74
CA CYS A 27 -1.81 -30.30 18.32
C CYS A 27 -0.93 -29.19 17.74
N ASN A 28 0.24 -28.99 18.37
CA ASN A 28 1.25 -28.02 17.97
C ASN A 28 2.61 -28.72 17.84
N LYS A 29 3.08 -28.86 16.60
CA LYS A 29 4.42 -29.38 16.28
C LYS A 29 5.08 -28.45 15.26
N PRO A 30 6.34 -28.03 15.48
CA PRO A 30 7.00 -27.00 14.65
C PRO A 30 7.11 -27.39 13.17
N ASP A 31 7.21 -28.69 12.87
CA ASP A 31 7.32 -29.19 11.49
C ASP A 31 5.97 -29.29 10.75
N ALA A 32 4.85 -29.02 11.43
CA ALA A 32 3.54 -28.93 10.78
C ALA A 32 3.46 -27.63 9.97
N ARG A 33 3.35 -27.76 8.65
CA ARG A 33 3.37 -26.62 7.72
C ARG A 33 2.44 -26.77 6.54
N ILE A 34 1.85 -25.67 6.12
CA ILE A 34 1.16 -25.51 4.83
C ILE A 34 2.10 -24.79 3.88
N GLN A 35 2.28 -25.35 2.69
CA GLN A 35 3.14 -24.82 1.65
C GLN A 35 2.28 -24.61 0.39
N SER A 36 1.86 -23.36 0.16
CA SER A 36 1.09 -22.95 -1.02
C SER A 36 1.86 -21.89 -1.81
N CYS A 37 2.74 -22.37 -2.68
CA CYS A 37 3.80 -21.56 -3.28
C CYS A 37 3.71 -21.59 -4.78
N GLN A 38 4.24 -20.55 -5.43
CA GLN A 38 4.39 -20.62 -6.87
C GLN A 38 5.48 -21.58 -7.27
N THR A 39 5.18 -22.51 -8.17
CA THR A 39 6.21 -23.35 -8.79
C THR A 39 6.64 -22.66 -10.07
N ALA A 40 7.95 -22.45 -10.24
CA ALA A 40 8.50 -21.86 -11.46
C ALA A 40 8.24 -22.79 -12.65
N GLY A 41 7.26 -22.46 -13.50
CA GLY A 41 6.79 -23.34 -14.57
C GLY A 41 6.37 -22.59 -15.82
N THR A 42 7.33 -22.34 -16.70
CA THR A 42 7.19 -21.87 -18.10
C THR A 42 6.56 -20.49 -18.34
N GLN A 43 7.07 -19.85 -19.40
CA GLN A 43 6.75 -18.52 -19.91
C GLN A 43 5.28 -18.27 -20.33
N PHE A 44 4.37 -19.24 -20.10
CA PHE A 44 2.98 -19.11 -20.53
C PHE A 44 1.92 -19.18 -19.45
N LEU A 45 2.11 -19.75 -18.26
CA LEU A 45 1.07 -19.72 -17.21
C LEU A 45 1.64 -19.93 -15.80
N ILE A 46 1.66 -18.87 -14.99
CA ILE A 46 1.91 -18.92 -13.54
C ILE A 46 0.67 -19.51 -12.84
N GLN A 47 0.42 -20.82 -12.99
CA GLN A 47 -0.77 -21.47 -12.41
C GLN A 47 -0.39 -22.39 -11.24
N ASN A 48 -0.48 -21.86 -10.02
CA ASN A 48 -0.39 -22.65 -8.79
C ASN A 48 -1.70 -23.36 -8.54
N GLN A 49 -1.90 -24.48 -9.23
CA GLN A 49 -3.14 -25.22 -9.08
C GLN A 49 -3.17 -26.08 -7.81
N LYS A 50 -2.06 -26.18 -7.08
CA LYS A 50 -1.89 -27.12 -5.97
C LYS A 50 -1.16 -26.51 -4.79
N PHE A 51 -1.41 -27.04 -3.60
CA PHE A 51 -0.67 -26.76 -2.37
C PHE A 51 -0.56 -28.01 -1.49
N ASN A 52 0.42 -28.02 -0.60
CA ASN A 52 0.70 -29.15 0.28
C ASN A 52 0.44 -28.79 1.74
N VAL A 53 -0.18 -29.71 2.48
CA VAL A 53 -0.35 -29.62 3.94
C VAL A 53 0.39 -30.77 4.57
N THR A 54 1.37 -30.48 5.41
CA THR A 54 2.16 -31.48 6.15
C THR A 54 1.68 -31.52 7.60
N TYR A 55 0.99 -32.59 7.96
CA TYR A 55 0.57 -32.89 9.31
C TYR A 55 1.67 -33.63 10.07
N GLN A 56 1.71 -33.43 11.39
CA GLN A 56 2.63 -34.11 12.28
C GLN A 56 1.90 -34.63 13.51
N GLN A 57 2.25 -35.86 13.90
CA GLN A 57 1.66 -36.49 15.07
C GLN A 57 2.13 -35.81 16.36
N CYS A 58 1.22 -35.59 17.31
CA CYS A 58 1.55 -35.08 18.63
C CYS A 58 1.68 -36.22 19.64
N GLU A 59 2.70 -36.14 20.49
CA GLU A 59 2.90 -37.08 21.59
C GLU A 59 1.76 -36.96 22.61
N GLY A 60 1.24 -38.10 23.06
CA GLY A 60 0.14 -38.14 24.04
C GLY A 60 -1.26 -37.82 23.49
N MET A 61 -1.41 -37.61 22.18
CA MET A 61 -2.72 -37.38 21.53
C MET A 61 -3.05 -38.46 20.52
N GLU A 62 -3.85 -39.44 20.94
CA GLU A 62 -4.42 -40.46 20.05
C GLU A 62 -5.33 -39.81 19.00
N GLY A 63 -5.21 -40.21 17.73
CA GLY A 63 -5.98 -39.63 16.61
C GLY A 63 -5.27 -38.50 15.84
N THR A 64 -4.08 -38.06 16.28
CA THR A 64 -3.18 -37.24 15.46
C THR A 64 -2.38 -38.12 14.49
N PHE A 65 -1.96 -37.58 13.34
CA PHE A 65 -1.26 -38.36 12.31
C PHE A 65 -0.13 -37.54 11.69
N SER A 66 0.89 -38.24 11.19
CA SER A 66 1.95 -37.65 10.38
C SER A 66 1.74 -38.01 8.92
N GLY A 67 1.75 -37.02 8.03
CA GLY A 67 1.52 -37.24 6.61
C GLY A 67 1.39 -35.95 5.82
N THR A 68 1.74 -36.00 4.53
CA THR A 68 1.60 -34.88 3.60
C THR A 68 0.43 -35.10 2.65
N VAL A 69 -0.51 -34.17 2.66
CA VAL A 69 -1.67 -34.14 1.78
C VAL A 69 -1.47 -33.08 0.70
N GLU A 70 -1.62 -33.48 -0.56
CA GLU A 70 -1.57 -32.56 -1.70
C GLU A 70 -3.00 -32.23 -2.14
N TYR A 71 -3.34 -30.94 -2.10
CA TYR A 71 -4.63 -30.43 -2.53
C TYR A 71 -4.51 -29.67 -3.84
N SER A 72 -5.49 -29.89 -4.73
CA SER A 72 -5.69 -29.16 -5.97
C SER A 72 -6.86 -28.19 -5.82
N CYS A 73 -6.68 -26.92 -6.15
CA CYS A 73 -7.71 -25.88 -5.97
C CYS A 73 -8.77 -25.96 -7.07
N LEU A 74 -10.05 -26.01 -6.68
CA LEU A 74 -11.17 -26.13 -7.59
C LEU A 74 -11.91 -24.81 -7.82
N GLY A 75 -12.01 -23.97 -6.79
CA GLY A 75 -12.79 -22.74 -6.82
C GLY A 75 -12.78 -22.02 -5.46
N ASP A 76 -12.99 -20.71 -5.47
CA ASP A 76 -13.23 -19.90 -4.27
C ASP A 76 -14.38 -18.91 -4.45
N TRP A 77 -15.06 -18.58 -3.36
CA TRP A 77 -16.17 -17.62 -3.34
C TRP A 77 -16.29 -16.95 -1.97
N PHE A 78 -16.98 -15.80 -1.96
CA PHE A 78 -17.19 -15.00 -0.76
C PHE A 78 -18.66 -14.99 -0.35
N VAL A 79 -18.92 -15.15 0.94
CA VAL A 79 -20.24 -14.98 1.55
C VAL A 79 -20.09 -13.98 2.71
N GLY A 80 -20.45 -12.73 2.47
CA GLY A 80 -20.20 -11.64 3.43
C GLY A 80 -18.70 -11.50 3.71
N LYS A 81 -18.29 -11.73 4.96
CA LYS A 81 -16.88 -11.67 5.41
C LYS A 81 -16.13 -13.00 5.30
N ASN A 82 -16.85 -14.08 5.02
CA ASN A 82 -16.29 -15.42 4.93
C ASN A 82 -15.83 -15.69 3.50
N HIS A 83 -14.61 -16.21 3.35
CA HIS A 83 -14.07 -16.70 2.09
C HIS A 83 -14.00 -18.22 2.17
N TYR A 84 -14.74 -18.88 1.28
CA TYR A 84 -14.76 -20.32 1.13
C TYR A 84 -13.93 -20.72 -0.09
N PHE A 85 -13.20 -21.83 0.02
CA PHE A 85 -12.51 -22.41 -1.12
C PHE A 85 -12.59 -23.94 -1.09
N ALA A 86 -12.84 -24.52 -2.26
CA ALA A 86 -12.99 -25.95 -2.43
C ALA A 86 -11.74 -26.54 -3.06
N VAL A 87 -11.32 -27.69 -2.55
CA VAL A 87 -10.09 -28.37 -2.95
C VAL A 87 -10.31 -29.87 -3.13
N ALA A 88 -9.49 -30.49 -3.97
CA ALA A 88 -9.46 -31.92 -4.18
C ALA A 88 -8.11 -32.50 -3.78
N ASN A 89 -8.11 -33.47 -2.86
CA ASN A 89 -6.95 -34.30 -2.56
C ASN A 89 -6.61 -35.15 -3.80
N THR A 90 -5.43 -34.96 -4.38
CA THR A 90 -5.05 -35.64 -5.63
C THR A 90 -4.72 -37.11 -5.43
N LYS A 91 -4.37 -37.51 -4.20
CA LYS A 91 -4.00 -38.89 -3.85
C LYS A 91 -5.17 -39.74 -3.37
N GLU A 92 -6.33 -39.13 -3.12
CA GLU A 92 -7.51 -39.83 -2.62
C GLU A 92 -8.47 -40.21 -3.75
N SER A 93 -8.95 -41.46 -3.71
CA SER A 93 -9.86 -42.03 -4.70
C SER A 93 -11.32 -41.98 -4.26
N ARG A 94 -11.57 -42.07 -2.94
CA ARG A 94 -12.90 -42.03 -2.34
C ARG A 94 -13.51 -40.63 -2.44
N LYS A 95 -14.69 -40.51 -3.06
CA LYS A 95 -15.29 -39.19 -3.39
C LYS A 95 -15.58 -38.34 -2.15
N ASP A 96 -15.99 -38.96 -1.06
CA ASP A 96 -16.29 -38.37 0.24
C ASP A 96 -15.05 -37.84 0.97
N GLU A 97 -13.88 -38.46 0.77
CA GLU A 97 -12.61 -38.03 1.36
C GLU A 97 -11.78 -37.14 0.42
N LYS A 98 -11.99 -37.27 -0.89
CA LYS A 98 -11.30 -36.53 -1.94
C LYS A 98 -11.57 -35.05 -1.88
N TYR A 99 -12.82 -34.64 -1.67
CA TYR A 99 -13.18 -33.23 -1.67
C TYR A 99 -13.23 -32.66 -0.25
N ARG A 100 -12.66 -31.46 -0.10
CA ARG A 100 -12.64 -30.72 1.16
C ARG A 100 -12.93 -29.26 0.88
N CYS A 101 -13.58 -28.61 1.83
CA CYS A 101 -13.81 -27.18 1.81
C CYS A 101 -13.02 -26.54 2.94
N PHE A 102 -12.55 -25.34 2.68
CA PHE A 102 -11.84 -24.51 3.63
C PHE A 102 -12.60 -23.20 3.78
N LEU A 103 -12.57 -22.65 4.99
CA LEU A 103 -13.21 -21.40 5.34
C LEU A 103 -12.21 -20.52 6.08
N LYS A 104 -11.95 -19.33 5.55
CA LYS A 104 -11.24 -18.25 6.24
C LYS A 104 -12.17 -17.07 6.46
N ASN A 105 -12.00 -16.36 7.55
CA ASN A 105 -12.73 -15.11 7.79
C ASN A 105 -11.83 -13.93 7.44
N ARG A 106 -12.41 -12.87 6.86
CA ARG A 106 -11.66 -11.66 6.51
C ARG A 106 -11.19 -10.87 7.73
N ASP A 107 -11.93 -10.90 8.84
CA ASP A 107 -11.58 -10.20 10.08
C ASP A 107 -10.55 -10.98 10.90
N ASP A 108 -10.50 -12.31 10.74
CA ASP A 108 -9.58 -13.21 11.44
C ASP A 108 -9.00 -14.22 10.45
N ASP A 109 -7.89 -13.82 9.81
CA ASP A 109 -7.17 -14.60 8.79
C ASP A 109 -6.17 -15.58 9.39
N LEU A 110 -5.97 -15.56 10.70
CA LEU A 110 -5.12 -16.51 11.42
C LEU A 110 -5.79 -17.87 11.58
N TYR A 111 -7.12 -17.95 11.54
CA TYR A 111 -7.83 -19.24 11.64
C TYR A 111 -8.43 -19.67 10.31
N ILE A 112 -8.22 -20.95 10.01
CA ILE A 112 -8.83 -21.63 8.88
C ILE A 112 -9.64 -22.82 9.39
N GLY A 113 -10.91 -22.85 9.01
CA GLY A 113 -11.77 -24.00 9.21
C GLY A 113 -11.69 -24.97 8.04
N VAL A 114 -11.63 -26.27 8.31
CA VAL A 114 -11.58 -27.33 7.31
C VAL A 114 -12.76 -28.29 7.52
N SER A 115 -13.44 -28.64 6.43
CA SER A 115 -14.55 -29.60 6.47
C SER A 115 -14.01 -31.03 6.57
N ILE A 116 -14.75 -31.91 7.25
CA ILE A 116 -14.44 -33.36 7.29
C ILE A 116 -15.12 -34.15 6.18
N THR A 117 -16.14 -33.57 5.54
CA THR A 117 -16.87 -34.14 4.40
C THR A 117 -16.69 -33.24 3.17
N ALA A 118 -17.16 -33.71 2.02
CA ALA A 118 -17.23 -32.93 0.78
C ALA A 118 -18.20 -31.72 0.83
N GLU A 119 -18.92 -31.53 1.95
CA GLU A 119 -19.95 -30.51 2.07
C GLU A 119 -19.43 -29.24 2.74
N CYS A 120 -19.41 -28.14 1.99
CA CYS A 120 -18.96 -26.85 2.51
C CYS A 120 -19.95 -26.21 3.50
N ASN A 121 -21.22 -26.61 3.49
CA ASN A 121 -22.28 -26.06 4.33
C ASN A 121 -22.05 -26.33 5.82
N THR A 122 -21.19 -27.30 6.15
CA THR A 122 -20.78 -27.62 7.53
C THR A 122 -19.92 -26.52 8.16
N LEU A 123 -19.30 -25.67 7.34
CA LEU A 123 -18.41 -24.59 7.78
C LEU A 123 -19.18 -23.29 7.97
N LYS A 124 -19.52 -22.97 9.22
CA LYS A 124 -20.19 -21.70 9.58
C LYS A 124 -19.20 -20.59 9.90
N THR A 125 -18.23 -20.87 10.77
CA THR A 125 -17.15 -19.95 11.15
C THR A 125 -15.82 -20.73 11.29
N PRO A 126 -14.65 -20.09 11.11
CA PRO A 126 -13.36 -20.76 11.35
C PRO A 126 -13.20 -21.30 12.77
N GLU A 127 -13.86 -20.68 13.75
CA GLU A 127 -13.80 -21.11 15.14
C GLU A 127 -14.63 -22.38 15.41
N ASN A 128 -15.78 -22.51 14.74
CA ASN A 128 -16.74 -23.60 14.92
C ASN A 128 -16.65 -24.66 13.82
N SER A 129 -15.52 -24.75 13.13
CA SER A 129 -15.28 -25.79 12.13
C SER A 129 -14.96 -27.15 12.78
N PRO A 130 -15.24 -28.26 12.07
CA PRO A 130 -14.85 -29.61 12.47
C PRO A 130 -13.36 -29.75 12.77
N GLU A 131 -12.54 -29.28 11.83
CA GLU A 131 -11.10 -29.12 11.98
C GLU A 131 -10.76 -27.64 11.90
N ARG A 132 -9.95 -27.18 12.85
CA ARG A 132 -9.53 -25.78 12.97
C ARG A 132 -8.02 -25.72 12.93
N LEU A 133 -7.50 -24.91 12.01
CA LEU A 133 -6.08 -24.62 11.86
C LEU A 133 -5.84 -23.19 12.33
N LYS A 134 -4.85 -22.97 13.19
CA LYS A 134 -4.33 -21.65 13.53
C LYS A 134 -2.99 -21.48 12.83
N LEU A 135 -2.91 -20.53 11.91
CA LEU A 135 -1.76 -20.25 11.09
C LEU A 135 -0.83 -19.24 11.77
N THR A 136 0.46 -19.43 11.53
CA THR A 136 1.52 -18.50 11.87
C THR A 136 2.48 -18.42 10.68
N PRO A 137 2.79 -17.23 10.17
CA PRO A 137 3.67 -17.11 9.00
C PRO A 137 5.07 -17.60 9.35
N VAL A 138 5.64 -18.46 8.50
CA VAL A 138 7.05 -18.87 8.65
C VAL A 138 7.91 -17.79 8.01
N LYS A 139 8.94 -17.34 8.74
CA LYS A 139 9.84 -16.28 8.29
C LYS A 139 10.45 -16.65 6.93
N ALA A 140 10.36 -15.73 5.97
CA ALA A 140 10.96 -15.87 4.65
C ALA A 140 12.48 -16.11 4.72
N GLU A 141 13.01 -16.83 3.73
CA GLU A 141 14.43 -17.11 3.59
C GLU A 141 15.27 -15.83 3.68
N TYR A 142 16.42 -15.91 4.37
CA TYR A 142 17.38 -14.80 4.41
C TYR A 142 18.06 -14.68 3.05
N VAL A 143 18.00 -13.47 2.46
CA VAL A 143 18.70 -13.14 1.22
C VAL A 143 19.81 -12.17 1.54
N GLU A 144 21.05 -12.54 1.23
CA GLU A 144 22.20 -11.66 1.39
C GLU A 144 22.14 -10.51 0.36
N PRO A 145 22.31 -9.25 0.81
CA PRO A 145 22.36 -8.10 -0.09
C PRO A 145 23.59 -8.14 -1.01
N GLY A 146 23.40 -7.95 -2.31
CA GLY A 146 24.49 -7.88 -3.30
C GLY A 146 24.87 -6.46 -3.72
N CYS A 147 24.09 -5.45 -3.30
CA CYS A 147 24.36 -4.05 -3.62
C CYS A 147 23.85 -3.09 -2.54
N THR A 148 24.26 -1.82 -2.66
CA THR A 148 23.77 -0.72 -1.83
C THR A 148 22.91 0.25 -2.65
N LEU A 149 21.87 0.77 -2.00
CA LEU A 149 20.99 1.81 -2.51
C LEU A 149 21.68 3.17 -2.43
N PRO A 150 21.30 4.14 -3.29
CA PRO A 150 21.80 5.51 -3.17
C PRO A 150 21.55 6.08 -1.77
N GLN A 151 22.56 6.71 -1.16
CA GLN A 151 22.47 7.30 0.18
C GLN A 151 21.34 8.34 0.29
N ASN A 152 21.04 9.06 -0.80
CA ASN A 152 19.96 10.05 -0.84
C ASN A 152 18.55 9.44 -0.66
N PHE A 153 18.41 8.11 -0.71
CA PHE A 153 17.12 7.45 -0.54
C PHE A 153 16.87 7.01 0.90
N SER A 154 17.90 6.98 1.75
CA SER A 154 17.76 6.52 3.13
C SER A 154 16.80 7.42 3.91
N GLY A 155 15.81 6.82 4.58
CA GLY A 155 14.80 7.55 5.35
C GLY A 155 13.43 6.89 5.33
N GLU A 156 12.46 7.63 5.87
CA GLU A 156 11.04 7.25 5.90
C GLU A 156 10.26 7.96 4.80
N TRP A 157 9.48 7.19 4.06
CA TRP A 157 8.75 7.59 2.87
C TRP A 157 7.32 7.06 2.92
N VAL A 158 6.45 7.68 2.13
CA VAL A 158 5.06 7.27 1.90
C VAL A 158 4.91 6.95 0.42
N ASN A 159 4.35 5.79 0.12
CA ASN A 159 4.13 5.34 -1.25
C ASN A 159 2.71 5.64 -1.74
N THR A 160 2.58 6.53 -2.72
CA THR A 160 1.29 6.94 -3.27
C THR A 160 0.62 5.85 -4.14
N ALA A 161 1.37 4.82 -4.57
CA ALA A 161 0.83 3.75 -5.40
C ALA A 161 -0.02 2.73 -4.64
N ASN A 162 0.16 2.61 -3.31
CA ASN A 162 -0.38 1.51 -2.52
C ASN A 162 -1.04 2.00 -1.22
N ILE A 163 -2.06 2.86 -1.36
CA ILE A 163 -2.87 3.38 -0.24
C ILE A 163 -1.98 3.99 0.86
N ASP A 164 -1.05 4.87 0.46
CA ASP A 164 -0.12 5.55 1.38
C ASP A 164 0.67 4.60 2.29
N ALA A 165 1.18 3.50 1.72
CA ALA A 165 2.02 2.55 2.44
C ALA A 165 3.26 3.23 3.05
N ASP A 166 3.56 2.87 4.30
CA ASP A 166 4.79 3.28 4.98
C ASP A 166 5.98 2.56 4.35
N VAL A 167 6.96 3.32 3.85
CA VAL A 167 8.17 2.78 3.25
C VAL A 167 9.38 3.25 4.05
N SER A 168 10.19 2.31 4.55
CA SER A 168 11.49 2.62 5.14
C SER A 168 12.60 2.12 4.23
N ILE A 169 13.48 3.02 3.83
CA ILE A 169 14.62 2.72 2.98
C ILE A 169 15.88 2.79 3.83
N SER A 170 16.60 1.68 3.88
CA SER A 170 17.93 1.55 4.47
C SER A 170 18.98 1.52 3.35
N GLU A 171 20.24 1.28 3.70
CA GLU A 171 21.32 1.17 2.70
C GLU A 171 21.15 -0.03 1.76
N THR A 172 20.49 -1.09 2.19
CA THR A 172 20.41 -2.37 1.44
C THR A 172 18.99 -2.89 1.27
N HIS A 173 18.04 -2.43 2.10
CA HIS A 173 16.66 -2.91 2.12
C HIS A 173 15.66 -1.78 1.95
N ILE A 174 14.56 -2.07 1.27
CA ILE A 174 13.34 -1.26 1.28
C ILE A 174 12.26 -2.10 1.96
N ASN A 175 11.72 -1.62 3.08
CA ASN A 175 10.58 -2.25 3.73
C ASN A 175 9.34 -1.43 3.45
N GLU A 176 8.36 -2.04 2.80
CA GLU A 176 7.06 -1.46 2.49
C GLU A 176 5.99 -2.13 3.34
N THR A 177 5.26 -1.35 4.13
CA THR A 177 4.16 -1.80 4.97
C THR A 177 2.88 -1.11 4.52
N TYR A 178 1.96 -1.88 3.97
CA TYR A 178 0.65 -1.36 3.56
C TYR A 178 -0.44 -1.81 4.54
N TYR A 179 -1.42 -0.94 4.76
CA TYR A 179 -2.51 -1.17 5.71
C TYR A 179 -3.84 -1.27 4.97
N PRO A 180 -4.34 -2.50 4.68
CA PRO A 180 -5.67 -2.64 4.08
C PRO A 180 -6.77 -2.18 5.05
N ASP A 181 -6.59 -2.37 6.35
CA ASP A 181 -7.52 -1.98 7.42
C ASP A 181 -6.75 -1.49 8.67
N ARG A 182 -7.41 -0.80 9.63
CA ARG A 182 -6.77 -0.27 10.86
C ARG A 182 -6.04 -1.30 11.73
N ALA A 183 -6.43 -2.56 11.68
CA ALA A 183 -5.85 -3.63 12.50
C ALA A 183 -4.86 -4.52 11.71
N ARG A 184 -4.82 -4.38 10.38
CA ARG A 184 -4.08 -5.30 9.50
C ARG A 184 -2.97 -4.57 8.80
N TYR A 185 -1.83 -5.22 8.67
CA TYR A 185 -0.71 -4.73 7.88
C TYR A 185 -0.12 -5.89 7.09
N ARG A 186 0.38 -5.58 5.91
CA ARG A 186 1.20 -6.52 5.15
C ARG A 186 2.53 -5.86 4.85
N ARG A 187 3.60 -6.57 5.21
CA ARG A 187 4.96 -6.10 5.02
C ARG A 187 5.61 -6.86 3.86
N THR A 188 6.22 -6.10 2.97
CA THR A 188 7.07 -6.59 1.90
C THR A 188 8.46 -6.02 2.09
N ILE A 189 9.47 -6.89 2.06
CA ILE A 189 10.87 -6.54 2.19
C ILE A 189 11.50 -6.70 0.82
N TYR A 190 12.17 -5.68 0.33
CA TYR A 190 12.97 -5.74 -0.89
C TYR A 190 14.44 -5.63 -0.52
N VAL A 191 15.24 -6.59 -0.96
CA VAL A 191 16.68 -6.68 -0.69
C VAL A 191 17.44 -6.37 -1.99
N CYS A 192 18.39 -5.43 -1.96
CA CYS A 192 19.21 -5.08 -3.13
C CYS A 192 20.06 -6.29 -3.56
N ARG A 193 19.94 -6.71 -4.83
CA ARG A 193 20.73 -7.81 -5.40
C ARG A 193 21.79 -7.32 -6.37
N GLU A 194 21.37 -6.56 -7.37
CA GLU A 194 22.28 -5.96 -8.35
C GLU A 194 21.77 -4.58 -8.76
N ARG A 195 22.68 -3.66 -9.02
CA ARG A 195 22.38 -2.28 -9.44
C ARG A 195 23.14 -1.97 -10.72
N ARG A 196 22.42 -1.43 -11.73
CA ARG A 196 23.01 -0.81 -12.92
C ARG A 196 22.32 0.51 -13.20
N ASP A 197 23.08 1.60 -13.10
CA ASP A 197 22.60 2.97 -13.22
C ASP A 197 21.45 3.26 -12.23
N ASN A 198 20.27 3.58 -12.79
CA ASN A 198 19.03 3.87 -12.10
C ASN A 198 18.16 2.64 -11.86
N ARG A 199 18.50 1.49 -12.48
CA ARG A 199 17.78 0.24 -12.35
C ARG A 199 18.40 -0.62 -11.26
N ILE A 200 17.57 -1.02 -10.31
CA ILE A 200 17.97 -1.82 -9.17
C ILE A 200 17.11 -3.07 -9.15
N MET A 201 17.76 -4.22 -9.33
CA MET A 201 17.14 -5.51 -9.14
C MET A 201 17.09 -5.83 -7.65
N MET A 202 15.89 -6.08 -7.16
CA MET A 202 15.65 -6.40 -5.76
C MET A 202 14.99 -7.76 -5.62
N ALA A 203 15.42 -8.53 -4.62
CA ALA A 203 14.69 -9.71 -4.18
C ALA A 203 13.52 -9.26 -3.30
N ARG A 204 12.30 -9.59 -3.72
CA ARG A 204 11.05 -9.35 -2.99
C ARG A 204 10.75 -10.53 -2.08
N LEU A 205 10.68 -10.25 -0.79
CA LEU A 205 10.28 -11.17 0.27
C LEU A 205 8.99 -10.64 0.90
N THR A 206 7.87 -11.30 0.66
CA THR A 206 6.62 -11.02 1.39
C THR A 206 6.63 -11.79 2.71
N VAL A 207 6.03 -11.26 3.77
CA VAL A 207 5.88 -12.01 5.04
C VAL A 207 5.08 -13.30 4.85
N ASP A 208 4.14 -13.29 3.90
CA ASP A 208 3.38 -14.47 3.46
C ASP A 208 4.13 -15.24 2.35
N GLY A 209 5.38 -14.90 2.04
CA GLY A 209 6.09 -15.33 0.82
C GLY A 209 6.73 -16.70 0.96
N CYS A 210 6.35 -17.62 0.08
CA CYS A 210 7.02 -18.92 -0.02
C CYS A 210 8.25 -18.93 -0.94
N GLN A 211 8.31 -17.99 -1.88
CA GLN A 211 9.38 -17.93 -2.86
C GLN A 211 9.95 -16.52 -2.89
N LYS A 212 11.28 -16.44 -2.96
CA LYS A 212 11.96 -15.20 -3.33
C LYS A 212 11.69 -14.94 -4.82
N ASP A 213 11.08 -13.81 -5.09
CA ASP A 213 10.94 -13.31 -6.46
C ASP A 213 11.89 -12.13 -6.64
N TYR A 214 12.23 -11.82 -7.87
CA TYR A 214 13.04 -10.68 -8.24
C TYR A 214 12.20 -9.66 -8.99
N VAL A 215 12.33 -8.40 -8.61
CA VAL A 215 11.63 -7.27 -9.22
C VAL A 215 12.64 -6.19 -9.54
N CYS A 216 12.46 -5.52 -10.68
CA CYS A 216 13.26 -4.37 -11.02
C CYS A 216 12.57 -3.08 -10.57
N PHE A 217 13.31 -2.22 -9.88
CA PHE A 217 12.96 -0.82 -9.68
C PHE A 217 13.77 0.06 -10.62
N ASP A 218 13.11 0.99 -11.32
CA ASP A 218 13.77 2.08 -12.03
C ASP A 218 13.55 3.38 -11.26
N PHE A 219 14.59 3.88 -10.60
CA PHE A 219 14.52 5.07 -9.76
C PHE A 219 14.93 6.33 -10.52
N GLN A 220 14.13 7.38 -10.39
CA GLN A 220 14.41 8.70 -10.92
C GLN A 220 14.30 9.72 -9.78
N PRO A 221 15.41 10.01 -9.06
CA PRO A 221 15.41 11.05 -8.05
C PRO A 221 15.04 12.39 -8.68
N ARG A 222 14.06 13.09 -8.10
CA ARG A 222 13.66 14.43 -8.56
C ARG A 222 14.05 15.49 -7.54
N HIS A 223 13.80 15.21 -6.26
CA HIS A 223 14.02 16.16 -5.18
C HIS A 223 14.37 15.40 -3.89
N HIS A 224 14.95 16.06 -2.89
CA HIS A 224 15.31 15.40 -1.63
C HIS A 224 14.10 14.86 -0.84
N ASN A 225 12.90 15.39 -1.09
CA ASN A 225 11.64 14.88 -0.53
C ASN A 225 10.83 14.01 -1.50
N ILE A 226 11.30 13.80 -2.74
CA ILE A 226 10.53 13.17 -3.81
C ILE A 226 11.41 12.23 -4.62
N ILE A 227 11.14 10.94 -4.50
CA ILE A 227 11.71 9.91 -5.35
C ILE A 227 10.61 9.39 -6.26
N ARG A 228 10.86 9.45 -7.56
CA ARG A 228 9.97 8.85 -8.55
C ARG A 228 10.50 7.48 -8.90
N TYR A 229 9.63 6.50 -9.07
CA TYR A 229 10.06 5.16 -9.43
C TYR A 229 9.08 4.45 -10.35
N ARG A 230 9.56 3.38 -10.98
CA ARG A 230 8.74 2.38 -11.64
C ARG A 230 9.09 1.02 -11.11
N LYS A 231 8.11 0.14 -11.12
CA LYS A 231 8.25 -1.24 -10.69
C LYS A 231 7.90 -2.18 -11.83
N GLY A 232 8.83 -3.06 -12.16
CA GLY A 232 8.61 -4.14 -13.12
C GLY A 232 7.75 -5.25 -12.56
N LEU A 233 7.41 -6.22 -13.41
CA LEU A 233 6.80 -7.47 -12.98
C LEU A 233 7.80 -8.30 -12.15
N ALA A 234 7.28 -9.02 -11.17
CA ALA A 234 8.08 -9.93 -10.38
C ALA A 234 8.29 -11.24 -11.16
N VAL A 235 9.53 -11.73 -11.18
CA VAL A 235 9.95 -12.94 -11.88
C VAL A 235 10.83 -13.79 -10.96
N ILE A 236 10.86 -15.10 -11.17
CA ILE A 236 11.60 -16.02 -10.30
C ILE A 236 13.10 -16.10 -10.65
N LYS A 237 13.45 -15.78 -11.90
CA LYS A 237 14.82 -15.91 -12.41
C LYS A 237 15.73 -14.84 -11.81
N ASP A 238 16.83 -15.25 -11.17
CA ASP A 238 17.89 -14.37 -10.67
C ASP A 238 18.82 -13.94 -11.82
N ASP A 239 18.32 -13.12 -12.75
CA ASP A 239 19.10 -12.58 -13.87
C ASP A 239 18.69 -11.14 -14.17
N PHE A 240 19.61 -10.21 -13.93
CA PHE A 240 19.39 -8.77 -14.12
C PHE A 240 18.86 -8.43 -15.51
N SER A 241 19.41 -9.05 -16.55
CA SER A 241 19.03 -8.74 -17.94
C SER A 241 17.57 -9.07 -18.23
N THR A 242 17.06 -10.16 -17.65
CA THR A 242 15.67 -10.59 -17.79
C THR A 242 14.73 -9.76 -16.90
N VAL A 243 15.10 -9.56 -15.63
CA VAL A 243 14.27 -8.89 -14.61
C VAL A 243 14.14 -7.39 -14.88
N CYS A 244 15.24 -6.74 -15.27
CA CYS A 244 15.31 -5.30 -15.53
C CYS A 244 15.17 -4.93 -17.01
N SER A 245 14.69 -5.84 -17.85
CA SER A 245 14.35 -5.53 -19.24
C SER A 245 13.16 -4.57 -19.30
N TRP A 246 13.17 -3.66 -20.29
CA TRP A 246 12.10 -2.67 -20.48
C TRP A 246 10.73 -3.30 -20.70
N VAL A 247 10.67 -4.54 -21.20
CA VAL A 247 9.41 -5.29 -21.40
C VAL A 247 8.74 -5.69 -20.08
N GLN A 248 9.48 -5.74 -18.97
CA GLN A 248 8.92 -6.08 -17.66
C GLN A 248 8.17 -4.91 -17.02
N PHE A 249 8.37 -3.69 -17.52
CA PHE A 249 7.59 -2.53 -17.11
C PHE A 249 6.36 -2.46 -18.01
N LYS A 250 5.17 -2.68 -17.43
CA LYS A 250 3.92 -2.61 -18.18
C LYS A 250 3.72 -1.20 -18.73
N ASN A 251 3.93 -1.04 -20.03
CA ASN A 251 3.67 0.21 -20.74
C ASN A 251 2.17 0.29 -21.05
N ALA A 252 1.40 0.95 -20.17
CA ALA A 252 0.20 1.62 -20.65
C ALA A 252 0.63 2.78 -21.57
N GLU A 253 -0.26 3.28 -22.43
CA GLU A 253 0.01 4.26 -23.51
C GLU A 253 0.78 5.52 -23.08
N ALA A 254 0.88 5.81 -21.78
CA ALA A 254 1.88 6.68 -21.19
C ALA A 254 2.64 5.98 -20.07
N TRP A 255 3.95 6.20 -20.00
CA TRP A 255 4.81 5.72 -18.91
C TRP A 255 4.34 6.33 -17.58
N LYS A 256 3.55 5.58 -16.81
CA LYS A 256 3.10 5.96 -15.46
C LYS A 256 4.21 5.67 -14.46
N TYR A 257 4.44 6.61 -13.56
CA TYR A 257 5.38 6.46 -12.47
C TYR A 257 4.67 6.68 -11.15
N ASP A 258 5.21 6.02 -10.15
CA ASP A 258 4.79 6.14 -8.77
C ASP A 258 5.77 7.02 -7.99
N LEU A 259 5.33 7.52 -6.84
CA LEU A 259 6.07 8.46 -6.02
C LEU A 259 6.29 7.91 -4.61
N PHE A 260 7.51 8.04 -4.14
CA PHE A 260 7.84 8.04 -2.72
C PHE A 260 8.00 9.49 -2.26
N LEU A 261 7.15 9.89 -1.30
CA LEU A 261 7.17 11.20 -0.68
C LEU A 261 7.76 11.07 0.73
N ALA A 262 8.70 11.93 1.11
CA ALA A 262 9.32 11.87 2.42
C ALA A 262 8.24 12.04 3.51
N LYS A 263 8.15 11.12 4.47
CA LYS A 263 7.07 11.08 5.49
C LYS A 263 7.00 12.35 6.33
N ASN A 264 8.17 12.92 6.62
CA ASN A 264 8.33 14.22 7.28
C ASN A 264 9.13 15.14 6.32
N PRO A 265 8.45 15.81 5.38
CA PRO A 265 9.14 16.54 4.32
C PRO A 265 9.72 17.87 4.82
N VAL A 266 10.91 18.24 4.33
CA VAL A 266 11.52 19.55 4.64
C VAL A 266 11.00 20.61 3.67
N PRO A 267 10.42 21.73 4.13
CA PRO A 267 9.87 22.74 3.23
C PRO A 267 10.93 23.38 2.33
N VAL A 268 10.58 23.58 1.07
CA VAL A 268 11.40 24.27 0.06
C VAL A 268 10.67 25.46 -0.53
N ARG A 269 11.43 26.36 -1.16
CA ARG A 269 10.86 27.55 -1.79
C ARG A 269 9.85 27.15 -2.86
N CYS A 270 8.66 27.71 -2.80
CA CYS A 270 7.60 27.47 -3.77
C CYS A 270 7.98 28.06 -5.14
N PRO A 271 7.64 27.39 -6.25
CA PRO A 271 7.93 27.88 -7.60
C PRO A 271 6.99 29.02 -8.06
N VAL A 272 5.87 29.19 -7.36
CA VAL A 272 4.92 30.29 -7.53
C VAL A 272 5.05 31.15 -6.29
N ALA A 273 5.42 32.41 -6.48
CA ALA A 273 5.59 33.40 -5.41
C ALA A 273 4.74 34.62 -5.72
N GLY A 274 4.20 35.26 -4.67
CA GLY A 274 3.32 36.43 -4.80
C GLY A 274 1.92 36.19 -4.26
N LYS A 275 1.04 37.19 -4.46
CA LYS A 275 -0.35 37.22 -3.99
C LYS A 275 -1.29 37.26 -5.20
N PHE A 276 -2.23 36.32 -5.27
CA PHE A 276 -3.10 36.11 -6.42
C PHE A 276 -4.55 35.99 -5.99
N ASN A 277 -5.44 36.69 -6.71
CA ASN A 277 -6.87 36.38 -6.67
C ASN A 277 -7.14 35.21 -7.63
N PHE A 278 -7.93 34.22 -7.19
CA PHE A 278 -8.17 33.01 -7.96
C PHE A 278 -9.66 32.70 -8.16
N THR A 279 -9.97 32.11 -9.31
CA THR A 279 -11.29 31.52 -9.58
C THR A 279 -11.14 30.02 -9.68
N GLN A 280 -11.97 29.27 -8.97
CA GLN A 280 -11.93 27.81 -8.92
C GLN A 280 -13.05 27.16 -9.73
N ARG A 281 -12.74 26.00 -10.34
CA ARG A 281 -13.67 25.14 -11.09
C ARG A 281 -13.26 23.69 -10.85
N GLY A 282 -14.22 22.78 -10.66
CA GLY A 282 -13.96 21.36 -10.44
C GLY A 282 -14.90 20.72 -9.42
N GLU A 283 -14.65 19.46 -9.09
CA GLU A 283 -15.50 18.65 -8.19
C GLU A 283 -15.33 19.02 -6.71
N HIS A 284 -14.14 19.47 -6.32
CA HIS A 284 -13.81 19.82 -4.93
C HIS A 284 -13.21 21.23 -4.83
N PRO A 285 -14.03 22.29 -4.87
CA PRO A 285 -13.56 23.64 -4.62
C PRO A 285 -13.10 23.80 -3.16
N PHE A 286 -12.08 24.62 -2.94
CA PHE A 286 -11.73 25.17 -1.64
C PHE A 286 -12.95 25.86 -1.03
N ARG A 287 -13.12 25.69 0.27
CA ARG A 287 -14.17 26.30 1.07
C ARG A 287 -13.55 26.92 2.30
N THR A 288 -14.18 27.97 2.81
CA THR A 288 -13.82 28.60 4.08
C THR A 288 -13.74 27.56 5.20
N ARG A 289 -12.60 27.49 5.88
CA ARG A 289 -12.30 26.54 6.96
C ARG A 289 -11.69 27.31 8.13
N ILE A 290 -12.32 27.20 9.29
CA ILE A 290 -11.73 27.72 10.53
C ILE A 290 -10.74 26.68 11.07
N LEU A 291 -9.45 27.01 11.06
CA LEU A 291 -8.41 26.20 11.68
C LEU A 291 -8.64 26.13 13.20
N GLY A 292 -8.67 24.92 13.77
CA GLY A 292 -8.88 24.72 15.21
C GLY A 292 -10.35 24.60 15.67
N GLY A 293 -11.32 24.61 14.76
CA GLY A 293 -12.74 24.43 15.09
C GLY A 293 -13.47 25.72 15.46
N VAL A 294 -14.59 25.63 16.17
CA VAL A 294 -15.36 26.81 16.60
C VAL A 294 -14.54 27.58 17.63
N THR A 295 -14.25 28.86 17.36
CA THR A 295 -13.47 29.70 18.27
C THR A 295 -14.13 29.78 19.65
N LEU A 296 -13.34 29.69 20.73
CA LEU A 296 -13.82 29.76 22.12
C LEU A 296 -14.49 31.11 22.47
N SER A 297 -14.28 32.13 21.64
CA SER A 297 -14.94 33.42 21.76
C SER A 297 -15.61 33.79 20.43
N PRO A 298 -16.81 34.40 20.47
CA PRO A 298 -17.46 34.88 19.26
C PRO A 298 -16.56 35.92 18.61
N ARG A 299 -16.22 35.72 17.33
CA ARG A 299 -15.51 36.74 16.56
C ARG A 299 -16.38 38.00 16.52
N PRO A 300 -15.81 39.20 16.74
CA PRO A 300 -16.56 40.43 16.58
C PRO A 300 -17.18 40.45 15.19
N ASN A 301 -18.41 40.96 15.07
CA ASN A 301 -19.11 41.02 13.79
C ASN A 301 -18.42 42.08 12.90
N ILE A 302 -17.44 41.64 12.13
CA ILE A 302 -16.63 42.49 11.27
C ILE A 302 -17.35 42.61 9.92
N HIS A 303 -17.78 43.82 9.59
CA HIS A 303 -18.39 44.09 8.29
C HIS A 303 -17.30 44.29 7.23
N CYS A 304 -17.05 43.26 6.42
CA CYS A 304 -16.19 43.40 5.25
C CYS A 304 -16.94 44.04 4.07
N LYS A 305 -16.36 45.09 3.48
CA LYS A 305 -16.92 45.77 2.29
C LYS A 305 -16.58 45.05 0.99
N GLN A 306 -15.42 44.40 0.93
CA GLN A 306 -14.92 43.73 -0.26
C GLN A 306 -14.22 42.43 0.11
N ASN A 307 -14.78 41.34 -0.40
CA ASN A 307 -14.25 39.99 -0.25
C ASN A 307 -13.61 39.55 -1.57
N ILE A 308 -12.44 38.93 -1.48
CA ILE A 308 -11.74 38.33 -2.61
C ILE A 308 -11.23 36.94 -2.20
N SER A 309 -10.99 36.07 -3.16
CA SER A 309 -10.18 34.88 -2.90
C SER A 309 -8.71 35.27 -2.89
N ASP A 310 -7.91 34.65 -2.01
CA ASP A 310 -6.49 34.90 -1.87
C ASP A 310 -5.68 33.60 -1.93
N LEU A 311 -4.73 33.55 -2.85
CA LEU A 311 -3.66 32.56 -2.85
C LEU A 311 -2.36 33.33 -2.72
N SER A 312 -1.66 33.14 -1.60
CA SER A 312 -0.47 33.90 -1.28
C SER A 312 0.71 33.01 -0.90
N VAL A 313 1.87 33.37 -1.43
CA VAL A 313 3.18 32.83 -1.09
C VAL A 313 4.08 34.05 -0.83
N CYS A 314 3.84 34.66 0.33
CA CYS A 314 4.44 35.94 0.73
C CYS A 314 5.24 35.84 2.03
N ASP A 315 5.39 34.63 2.59
CA ASP A 315 6.23 34.43 3.76
C ASP A 315 7.70 34.80 3.44
N THR A 316 8.44 35.20 4.48
CA THR A 316 9.85 35.59 4.45
C THR A 316 10.72 34.60 3.68
N ASP A 317 10.47 33.30 3.88
CA ASP A 317 11.19 32.21 3.25
C ASP A 317 10.54 31.69 1.96
N GLN A 318 9.32 32.13 1.64
CA GLN A 318 8.51 31.67 0.49
C GLN A 318 8.35 30.13 0.43
N LYS A 319 8.27 29.47 1.58
CA LYS A 319 8.13 28.00 1.70
C LYS A 319 6.70 27.54 1.93
N GLU A 320 5.82 28.46 2.30
CA GLU A 320 4.42 28.18 2.62
C GLU A 320 3.49 28.86 1.63
N LEU A 321 2.48 28.10 1.22
CA LEU A 321 1.39 28.52 0.36
C LEU A 321 0.12 28.61 1.20
N ALA A 322 -0.40 29.82 1.32
CA ALA A 322 -1.64 30.13 2.02
C ALA A 322 -2.78 30.27 0.99
N ILE A 323 -3.91 29.63 1.28
CA ILE A 323 -5.13 29.74 0.48
C ILE A 323 -6.26 30.17 1.42
N ASP A 324 -6.97 31.22 1.02
CA ASP A 324 -8.17 31.73 1.66
C ASP A 324 -9.24 31.91 0.57
N GLU A 325 -10.38 31.26 0.72
CA GLU A 325 -11.46 31.36 -0.25
C GLU A 325 -12.18 32.72 -0.17
N ASN A 326 -12.21 33.32 1.03
CA ASN A 326 -12.99 34.51 1.33
C ASN A 326 -12.19 35.47 2.23
N TYR A 327 -11.15 36.06 1.64
CA TYR A 327 -10.30 37.05 2.28
C TYR A 327 -10.94 38.45 2.27
N CYS A 328 -10.99 39.08 3.44
CA CYS A 328 -11.46 40.45 3.57
C CYS A 328 -10.37 41.47 3.19
N LEU A 329 -10.55 42.19 2.08
CA LEU A 329 -9.62 43.23 1.62
C LEU A 329 -9.85 44.59 2.31
N SER A 330 -10.90 44.71 3.12
CA SER A 330 -11.28 46.01 3.70
C SER A 330 -10.28 46.47 4.75
N VAL A 331 -10.00 47.78 4.75
CA VAL A 331 -9.16 48.45 5.76
C VAL A 331 -9.97 49.46 6.57
N ASP A 332 -9.51 49.70 7.81
CA ASP A 332 -10.05 50.74 8.69
C ASP A 332 -9.58 52.14 8.26
N HIS A 333 -10.04 53.17 8.98
CA HIS A 333 -9.63 54.56 8.75
C HIS A 333 -8.13 54.84 8.93
N LEU A 334 -7.38 53.93 9.55
CA LEU A 334 -5.93 53.99 9.76
C LEU A 334 -5.17 53.13 8.74
N GLY A 335 -5.87 52.52 7.77
CA GLY A 335 -5.28 51.64 6.75
C GLY A 335 -4.91 50.24 7.26
N ARG A 336 -5.39 49.83 8.44
CA ARG A 336 -5.17 48.49 8.99
C ARG A 336 -6.26 47.53 8.49
N PRO A 337 -5.95 46.24 8.28
CA PRO A 337 -6.97 45.25 7.93
C PRO A 337 -8.09 45.26 8.97
N VAL A 338 -9.35 45.31 8.51
CA VAL A 338 -10.50 45.26 9.44
C VAL A 338 -10.62 43.87 10.06
N ASP A 339 -10.28 42.83 9.30
CA ASP A 339 -10.18 41.45 9.78
C ASP A 339 -8.75 41.10 10.18
N ILE A 340 -8.47 41.25 11.47
CA ILE A 340 -7.18 40.88 12.09
C ILE A 340 -7.21 39.46 12.68
N TYR A 341 -8.36 38.78 12.65
CA TYR A 341 -8.56 37.48 13.29
C TYR A 341 -8.68 36.33 12.29
N SER A 342 -8.78 36.63 10.99
CA SER A 342 -8.80 35.60 9.96
C SER A 342 -7.40 35.03 9.73
N ASP A 343 -7.29 33.74 9.98
CA ASP A 343 -6.19 32.91 9.49
C ASP A 343 -6.58 32.36 8.12
N PRO A 344 -5.62 32.14 7.20
CA PRO A 344 -5.90 31.50 5.93
C PRO A 344 -6.48 30.10 6.14
N ASP A 345 -7.47 29.74 5.33
CA ASP A 345 -8.21 28.49 5.42
C ASP A 345 -7.31 27.25 5.30
N TYR A 346 -6.29 27.33 4.43
CA TYR A 346 -5.33 26.27 4.18
C TYR A 346 -3.91 26.84 4.23
N ARG A 347 -3.01 26.13 4.92
CA ARG A 347 -1.58 26.42 4.94
C ARG A 347 -0.84 25.17 4.50
N MET A 348 -0.23 25.23 3.33
CA MET A 348 0.46 24.10 2.73
C MET A 348 1.94 24.43 2.54
N LYS A 349 2.83 23.58 3.05
CA LYS A 349 4.26 23.68 2.84
C LYS A 349 4.61 23.16 1.45
N CYS A 350 5.40 23.89 0.67
CA CYS A 350 5.94 23.38 -0.59
C CYS A 350 7.05 22.37 -0.30
N ILE A 351 6.93 21.14 -0.78
CA ILE A 351 7.90 20.07 -0.48
C ILE A 351 8.80 19.71 -1.65
N GLY A 352 8.40 20.06 -2.86
CA GLY A 352 9.23 19.89 -4.05
C GLY A 352 8.48 20.20 -5.32
N PHE A 353 9.22 20.51 -6.36
CA PHE A 353 8.69 20.79 -7.69
C PHE A 353 9.67 20.30 -8.75
N TRP A 354 9.15 19.95 -9.93
CA TRP A 354 9.98 19.62 -11.09
C TRP A 354 9.24 19.95 -12.38
N LYS A 355 9.97 20.00 -13.49
CA LYS A 355 9.43 20.23 -14.83
C LYS A 355 9.71 19.02 -15.71
N GLU A 356 8.73 18.59 -16.48
CA GLU A 356 8.85 17.44 -17.36
C GLU A 356 7.84 17.54 -18.49
N ASN A 357 8.28 17.28 -19.73
CA ASN A 357 7.42 17.29 -20.92
C ASN A 357 6.53 18.55 -21.02
N LEU A 358 7.13 19.72 -20.80
CA LEU A 358 6.47 21.04 -20.79
C LEU A 358 5.44 21.26 -19.67
N LYS A 359 5.28 20.30 -18.76
CA LYS A 359 4.43 20.42 -17.57
C LYS A 359 5.28 20.74 -16.35
N SER A 360 4.75 21.59 -15.47
CA SER A 360 5.38 21.87 -14.17
C SER A 360 4.55 21.25 -13.07
N TYR A 361 5.21 20.50 -12.19
CA TYR A 361 4.61 19.80 -11.07
C TYR A 361 5.06 20.44 -9.77
N LEU A 362 4.15 20.53 -8.81
CA LEU A 362 4.40 20.99 -7.45
C LEU A 362 3.72 20.01 -6.51
N ILE A 363 4.41 19.61 -5.45
CA ILE A 363 3.80 18.88 -4.34
C ILE A 363 3.83 19.77 -3.12
N THR A 364 2.68 19.87 -2.46
CA THR A 364 2.53 20.55 -1.19
C THR A 364 2.12 19.58 -0.09
N TYR A 365 2.35 19.97 1.15
CA TYR A 365 2.07 19.18 2.33
C TYR A 365 1.30 20.01 3.36
N ASP A 366 0.12 19.54 3.75
CA ASP A 366 -0.77 20.14 4.75
C ASP A 366 -0.79 19.25 6.01
N ASP A 367 -0.29 19.81 7.12
CA ASP A 367 -0.22 19.12 8.40
C ASP A 367 -1.61 18.87 9.02
N LEU A 368 -2.61 19.67 8.64
CA LEU A 368 -3.94 19.71 9.25
C LEU A 368 -4.99 18.96 8.43
N ASP A 369 -4.61 18.39 7.28
CA ASP A 369 -5.50 17.57 6.46
C ASP A 369 -5.59 16.13 7.01
N PRO A 370 -6.78 15.68 7.44
CA PRO A 370 -6.95 14.35 8.01
C PRO A 370 -7.03 13.24 6.95
N LEU A 371 -7.25 13.58 5.67
CA LEU A 371 -7.46 12.58 4.60
C LEU A 371 -6.17 12.30 3.84
N SER A 372 -5.60 13.33 3.23
CA SER A 372 -4.34 13.21 2.50
C SER A 372 -3.48 14.43 2.78
N LYS A 373 -2.39 14.24 3.51
CA LYS A 373 -1.48 15.33 3.84
C LYS A 373 -0.74 15.88 2.62
N TYR A 374 -0.59 15.09 1.56
CA TYR A 374 0.09 15.50 0.33
C TYR A 374 -0.91 15.95 -0.73
N ARG A 375 -0.59 17.02 -1.44
CA ARG A 375 -1.37 17.52 -2.57
C ARG A 375 -0.47 17.69 -3.79
N CYS A 376 -0.86 17.05 -4.89
CA CYS A 376 -0.17 17.16 -6.17
C CYS A 376 -0.81 18.24 -7.03
N TRP A 377 0.03 19.09 -7.62
CA TRP A 377 -0.38 20.20 -8.45
C TRP A 377 0.33 20.16 -9.78
N VAL A 378 -0.40 20.52 -10.83
CA VAL A 378 0.17 20.91 -12.12
C VAL A 378 -0.04 22.40 -12.28
N TYR A 379 1.00 23.14 -12.63
CA TYR A 379 0.89 24.57 -12.85
C TYR A 379 1.57 25.01 -14.15
N GLN A 380 1.04 26.09 -14.72
CA GLN A 380 1.57 26.73 -15.90
C GLN A 380 1.43 28.25 -15.76
N ARG A 381 2.50 28.98 -16.06
CA ARG A 381 2.41 30.45 -16.21
C ARG A 381 1.82 30.75 -17.58
N ALA A 382 0.64 31.37 -17.60
CA ALA A 382 -0.02 31.81 -18.83
C ALA A 382 0.46 33.20 -19.25
N ASP A 383 0.79 34.06 -18.27
CA ASP A 383 1.31 35.40 -18.48
C ASP A 383 2.22 35.78 -17.28
N LEU A 384 2.83 36.96 -17.29
CA LEU A 384 3.64 37.51 -16.20
C LEU A 384 2.85 37.55 -14.87
N ASN A 385 1.56 37.88 -14.95
CA ASN A 385 0.69 38.07 -13.79
C ASN A 385 -0.39 36.99 -13.65
N ARG A 386 -0.36 35.93 -14.46
CA ARG A 386 -1.41 34.90 -14.50
C ARG A 386 -0.82 33.50 -14.45
N VAL A 387 -1.22 32.75 -13.44
CA VAL A 387 -0.85 31.35 -13.25
C VAL A 387 -2.11 30.48 -13.30
N LEU A 388 -2.05 29.41 -14.07
CA LEU A 388 -3.06 28.36 -14.08
C LEU A 388 -2.54 27.21 -13.22
N MET A 389 -3.35 26.78 -12.27
CA MET A 389 -3.01 25.66 -11.37
C MET A 389 -4.16 24.67 -11.37
N SER A 390 -3.83 23.38 -11.36
CA SER A 390 -4.78 22.28 -11.25
C SER A 390 -4.28 21.33 -10.17
N GLN A 391 -5.15 21.02 -9.22
CA GLN A 391 -4.89 20.09 -8.14
C GLN A 391 -5.41 18.70 -8.51
N ALA A 392 -4.73 17.65 -8.07
CA ALA A 392 -5.21 16.28 -8.19
C ALA A 392 -6.50 16.06 -7.37
N VAL A 393 -7.41 15.23 -7.89
CA VAL A 393 -8.68 14.88 -7.23
C VAL A 393 -8.45 13.63 -6.37
N GLY A 394 -8.45 13.81 -5.05
CA GLY A 394 -8.21 12.74 -4.08
C GLY A 394 -6.76 12.69 -3.58
N ALA A 395 -6.38 11.58 -2.98
CA ALA A 395 -5.00 11.30 -2.56
C ALA A 395 -4.09 10.88 -3.74
N PHE A 396 -4.58 10.95 -4.99
CA PHE A 396 -4.00 10.25 -6.15
C PHE A 396 -3.80 11.14 -7.38
#